data_AF-A0A369XNG8-F1
#
_entry.id   AF-A0A369XNG8-F1
#
_cell.length_a   1.000
_cell.length_b   1.000
_cell.length_c   1.000
_cell.angle_alpha   90.00
_cell.angle_beta   90.00
_cell.angle_gamma   90.00
#
_symmetry.space_group_name_H-M   'P 1'
#
loop_
_entity.id
_entity.type
_entity.pdbx_description
1 polymer ?
#
loop_
_entity_poly.entity_id
_entity_poly.type
_entity_poly.pdbx_seq_one_letter_code
_entity_poly.pdbx_strand_id
1 'polypeptide(L)'
;MKGGRTSRLVIDASIARASGGIEAVHPTATAVRDFLQKVLIMCHRAVMTPAIRLEWEKHESAFARKWRRSMVARKKVIVIATQEMSEVRAAIKDGPASQNDKSAMIKDLLLVEAAIATDERVIALDDKVQTLFIVESKRIAALRRIVWINPVSNSAGAMALLNGEECERQWSLAAMSNEM
;
A
#
# COMPACT_ATOMS: atom_id res chain seq x y z
N MET A 1 -28.15 -7.29 -3.09
CA MET A 1 -26.90 -6.83 -2.45
C MET A 1 -25.75 -7.30 -3.34
N LYS A 2 -25.08 -6.40 -4.08
CA LYS A 2 -23.83 -6.77 -4.76
C LYS A 2 -22.84 -7.13 -3.67
N GLY A 3 -22.44 -8.40 -3.57
CA GLY A 3 -21.45 -8.84 -2.60
C GLY A 3 -20.17 -8.04 -2.81
N GLY A 4 -19.87 -7.12 -1.90
CA GLY A 4 -18.68 -6.26 -2.01
C GLY A 4 -17.44 -7.13 -2.12
N ARG A 5 -16.62 -6.89 -3.14
CA ARG A 5 -15.40 -7.65 -3.38
C ARG A 5 -14.48 -7.50 -2.17
N THR A 6 -14.09 -8.62 -1.57
CA THR A 6 -13.07 -8.61 -0.51
C THR A 6 -11.69 -8.52 -1.16
N SER A 7 -10.87 -7.59 -0.68
CA SER A 7 -9.53 -7.33 -1.19
C SER A 7 -8.49 -7.51 -0.09
N ARG A 8 -7.30 -7.99 -0.46
CA ARG A 8 -6.11 -8.01 0.39
C ARG A 8 -5.28 -6.77 0.09
N LEU A 9 -5.09 -5.92 1.09
CA LEU A 9 -4.40 -4.64 0.95
C LEU A 9 -3.10 -4.67 1.75
N VAL A 10 -1.99 -4.38 1.10
CA VAL A 10 -0.74 -4.06 1.80
C VAL A 10 -0.83 -2.59 2.22
N ILE A 11 -0.86 -2.33 3.52
CA ILE A 11 -0.97 -0.96 4.06
C ILE A 11 0.35 -0.59 4.71
N ASP A 12 0.99 0.42 4.15
CA ASP A 12 2.29 0.89 4.60
C ASP A 12 2.24 1.51 6.01
N ALA A 13 3.36 1.46 6.72
CA ALA A 13 3.54 2.11 8.01
C ALA A 13 3.46 3.64 7.94
N SER A 14 3.69 4.27 6.77
CA SER A 14 3.42 5.71 6.59
C SER A 14 1.95 6.05 6.87
N ILE A 15 1.01 5.22 6.43
CA ILE A 15 -0.43 5.33 6.71
C ILE A 15 -0.67 5.16 8.22
N ALA A 16 -0.09 4.13 8.82
CA ALA A 16 -0.23 3.86 10.26
C ALA A 16 0.25 5.06 11.10
N ARG A 17 1.39 5.64 10.74
CA ARG A 17 1.97 6.82 11.40
C ARG A 17 1.10 8.06 11.20
N ALA A 18 0.72 8.35 9.95
CA ALA A 18 0.01 9.58 9.58
C ALA A 18 -1.41 9.67 10.15
N SER A 19 -2.06 8.53 10.47
CA SER A 19 -3.38 8.52 11.10
C SER A 19 -3.46 9.28 12.44
N GLY A 20 -2.32 9.47 13.12
CA GLY A 20 -2.23 10.29 14.33
C GLY A 20 -3.10 9.82 15.50
N GLY A 21 -3.30 10.68 16.48
CA GLY A 21 -4.30 10.48 17.53
C GLY A 21 -5.72 10.76 17.02
N ILE A 22 -6.74 10.38 17.80
CA ILE A 22 -8.15 10.68 17.48
C ILE A 22 -8.39 12.20 17.45
N GLU A 23 -7.64 12.96 18.26
CA GLU A 23 -7.71 14.42 18.35
C GLU A 23 -6.90 15.15 17.27
N ALA A 24 -6.11 14.43 16.45
CA ALA A 24 -5.30 15.07 15.42
C ALA A 24 -6.18 15.62 14.30
N VAL A 25 -6.28 16.95 14.20
CA VAL A 25 -7.12 17.66 13.23
C VAL A 25 -6.45 17.88 11.86
N HIS A 26 -5.19 17.47 11.69
CA HIS A 26 -4.48 17.65 10.42
C HIS A 26 -5.21 16.93 9.28
N PRO A 27 -5.43 17.57 8.11
CA PRO A 27 -6.21 16.99 7.00
C PRO A 27 -5.75 15.59 6.59
N THR A 28 -4.43 15.36 6.49
CA THR A 28 -3.84 14.05 6.21
C THR A 28 -4.25 12.99 7.24
N ALA A 29 -4.24 13.35 8.53
CA ALA A 29 -4.59 12.42 9.60
C ALA A 29 -6.07 12.05 9.53
N THR A 30 -6.95 13.02 9.27
CA THR A 30 -8.38 12.79 9.04
C THR A 30 -8.62 11.87 7.84
N ALA A 31 -8.06 12.21 6.67
CA ALA A 31 -8.22 11.41 5.45
C ALA A 31 -7.75 9.96 5.63
N VAL A 32 -6.60 9.77 6.27
CA VAL A 32 -6.07 8.44 6.56
C VAL A 32 -6.95 7.67 7.55
N ARG A 33 -7.44 8.30 8.62
CA ARG A 33 -8.34 7.65 9.58
C ARG A 33 -9.64 7.23 8.91
N ASP A 34 -10.23 8.10 8.09
CA ASP A 34 -11.45 7.82 7.36
C ASP A 34 -11.26 6.62 6.42
N PHE A 35 -10.16 6.61 5.67
CA PHE A 35 -9.79 5.48 4.83
C PHE A 35 -9.64 4.17 5.64
N LEU A 36 -8.89 4.18 6.74
CA LEU A 36 -8.72 2.99 7.59
C LEU A 36 -10.06 2.52 8.18
N GLN A 37 -10.92 3.44 8.62
CA GLN A 37 -12.27 3.08 9.10
C GLN A 37 -13.10 2.41 8.00
N LYS A 38 -13.03 2.94 6.78
CA LYS A 38 -13.69 2.35 5.61
C LYS A 38 -13.15 0.94 5.32
N VAL A 39 -11.84 0.71 5.37
CA VAL A 39 -11.23 -0.64 5.28
C VAL A 39 -11.69 -1.58 6.41
N LEU A 40 -11.93 -1.06 7.62
CA LEU A 40 -12.42 -1.87 8.74
C LEU A 40 -13.89 -2.28 8.55
N ILE A 41 -14.71 -1.39 8.01
CA ILE A 41 -16.15 -1.58 7.79
C ILE A 41 -16.40 -2.46 6.56
N MET A 42 -15.76 -2.16 5.43
CA MET A 42 -15.85 -2.97 4.21
C MET A 42 -14.98 -4.20 4.36
N CYS A 43 -15.40 -5.38 3.93
CA CYS A 43 -14.80 -6.68 4.29
C CYS A 43 -13.33 -6.93 3.84
N HIS A 44 -12.58 -5.93 3.38
CA HIS A 44 -11.16 -6.04 3.02
C HIS A 44 -10.27 -6.43 4.20
N ARG A 45 -9.12 -7.02 3.86
CA ARG A 45 -8.15 -7.56 4.80
C ARG A 45 -6.81 -6.85 4.64
N ALA A 46 -6.13 -6.60 5.74
CA ALA A 46 -4.78 -6.05 5.75
C ALA A 46 -3.77 -7.20 5.67
N VAL A 47 -2.81 -7.07 4.75
CA VAL A 47 -1.70 -8.01 4.58
C VAL A 47 -0.53 -7.56 5.43
N MET A 48 0.08 -8.50 6.15
CA MET A 48 1.23 -8.26 7.01
C MET A 48 2.28 -9.35 6.73
N THR A 49 3.51 -8.95 6.44
CA THR A 49 4.69 -9.80 6.64
C THR A 49 5.26 -9.51 8.04
N PRO A 50 6.15 -10.35 8.59
CA PRO A 50 6.88 -10.03 9.82
C PRO A 50 7.59 -8.66 9.74
N ALA A 51 8.15 -8.32 8.58
CA ALA A 51 8.84 -7.03 8.37
C ALA A 51 7.86 -5.84 8.39
N ILE A 52 6.75 -5.91 7.64
CA ILE A 52 5.72 -4.85 7.64
C ILE A 52 5.15 -4.66 9.05
N ARG A 53 4.90 -5.76 9.76
CA ARG A 53 4.40 -5.71 11.13
C ARG A 53 5.39 -5.02 12.07
N LEU A 54 6.67 -5.35 11.99
CA LEU A 54 7.70 -4.72 12.82
C LEU A 54 7.77 -3.22 12.55
N GLU A 55 7.65 -2.82 11.29
CA GLU A 55 7.66 -1.40 10.92
C GLU A 55 6.43 -0.66 11.44
N TRP A 56 5.26 -1.29 11.37
CA TRP A 56 4.05 -0.81 12.05
C TRP A 56 4.26 -0.68 13.55
N GLU A 57 4.79 -1.68 14.23
CA GLU A 57 4.98 -1.63 15.69
C GLU A 57 5.94 -0.50 16.12
N LYS A 58 6.91 -0.16 15.28
CA LYS A 58 7.84 0.95 15.49
C LYS A 58 7.20 2.34 15.27
N HIS A 59 6.21 2.45 14.40
CA HIS A 59 5.76 3.73 13.84
C HIS A 59 4.25 4.01 13.93
N GLU A 60 3.44 3.03 14.33
CA GLU A 60 1.99 3.16 14.40
C GLU A 60 1.56 4.21 15.43
N SER A 61 0.59 5.03 15.05
CA SER A 61 -0.10 5.91 15.98
C SER A 61 -0.96 5.12 16.97
N ALA A 62 -1.46 5.81 18.00
CA ALA A 62 -2.44 5.22 18.92
C ALA A 62 -3.73 4.78 18.19
N PHE A 63 -4.17 5.54 17.19
CA PHE A 63 -5.32 5.17 16.36
C PHE A 63 -5.04 3.89 15.56
N ALA A 64 -3.92 3.85 14.83
CA ALA A 64 -3.55 2.72 13.98
C ALA A 64 -3.40 1.42 14.79
N ARG A 65 -2.87 1.52 16.03
CA ARG A 65 -2.82 0.39 16.96
C ARG A 65 -4.21 -0.15 17.31
N LYS A 66 -5.15 0.74 17.66
CA LYS A 66 -6.54 0.35 17.98
C LYS A 66 -7.25 -0.24 16.76
N TRP A 67 -7.03 0.35 15.60
CA TRP A 67 -7.54 -0.15 14.32
C TRP A 67 -7.01 -1.56 14.02
N ARG A 68 -5.69 -1.77 14.14
CA ARG A 68 -5.05 -3.07 13.90
C ARG A 68 -5.57 -4.15 14.84
N ARG A 69 -5.75 -3.84 16.13
CA ARG A 69 -6.39 -4.75 17.11
C ARG A 69 -7.81 -5.12 16.68
N SER A 70 -8.58 -4.15 16.20
CA SER A 70 -9.94 -4.39 15.67
C SER A 70 -9.92 -5.30 14.43
N MET A 71 -8.97 -5.09 13.52
CA MET A 71 -8.79 -5.95 12.34
C MET A 71 -8.43 -7.39 12.74
N VAL A 72 -7.54 -7.58 13.72
CA VAL A 72 -7.19 -8.90 14.26
C VAL A 72 -8.40 -9.58 14.89
N ALA A 73 -9.13 -8.89 15.77
CA ALA A 73 -10.32 -9.43 16.43
C ALA A 73 -11.40 -9.87 15.42
N ARG A 74 -11.50 -9.16 14.29
CA ARG A 74 -12.41 -9.49 13.18
C ARG A 74 -11.84 -10.49 12.17
N LYS A 75 -10.64 -11.05 12.41
CA LYS A 75 -9.93 -11.97 11.50
C LYS A 75 -9.67 -11.37 10.10
N LYS A 76 -9.43 -10.05 10.05
CA LYS A 76 -9.16 -9.27 8.82
C LYS A 76 -7.68 -8.94 8.63
N VAL A 77 -6.79 -9.51 9.42
CA VAL A 77 -5.33 -9.46 9.16
C VAL A 77 -4.90 -10.80 8.59
N ILE A 78 -4.25 -10.79 7.44
CA ILE A 78 -3.61 -11.95 6.83
C ILE A 78 -2.11 -11.80 7.04
N VAL A 79 -1.51 -12.80 7.68
CA VAL A 79 -0.06 -12.89 7.79
C VAL A 79 0.44 -13.80 6.68
N ILE A 80 1.40 -13.31 5.89
CA ILE A 80 2.08 -14.08 4.85
C ILE A 80 3.58 -14.15 5.18
N ALA A 81 4.25 -15.17 4.65
CA ALA A 81 5.70 -15.25 4.73
C ALA A 81 6.34 -14.15 3.88
N THR A 82 7.50 -13.66 4.32
CA THR A 82 8.32 -12.78 3.49
C THR A 82 8.85 -13.58 2.31
N GLN A 83 8.66 -13.06 1.10
CA GLN A 83 9.26 -13.62 -0.11
C GLN A 83 10.16 -12.56 -0.73
N GLU A 84 11.47 -12.81 -0.72
CA GLU A 84 12.40 -11.93 -1.41
C GLU A 84 12.33 -12.21 -2.92
N MET A 85 12.16 -11.16 -3.71
CA MET A 85 12.23 -11.23 -5.17
C MET A 85 13.59 -10.73 -5.65
N SER A 86 14.60 -11.60 -5.55
CA SER A 86 16.00 -11.29 -5.90
C SER A 86 16.15 -10.73 -7.32
N GLU A 87 15.38 -11.23 -8.29
CA GLU A 87 15.36 -10.74 -9.67
C GLU A 87 14.88 -9.29 -9.78
N VAL A 88 13.81 -8.93 -9.05
CA VAL A 88 13.28 -7.56 -9.02
C VAL A 88 14.26 -6.62 -8.32
N ARG A 89 14.88 -7.09 -7.23
CA ARG A 89 15.92 -6.34 -6.51
C ARG A 89 17.14 -6.07 -7.39
N ALA A 90 17.63 -7.09 -8.09
CA ALA A 90 18.73 -6.96 -9.02
C ALA A 90 18.36 -6.00 -10.16
N ALA A 91 17.18 -6.17 -10.75
CA ALA A 91 16.70 -5.29 -11.80
C ALA A 91 16.69 -3.82 -11.34
N ILE A 92 16.15 -3.50 -10.16
CA ILE A 92 16.18 -2.12 -9.61
C ILE A 92 17.61 -1.60 -9.44
N LYS A 93 18.52 -2.42 -8.91
CA LYS A 93 19.94 -2.04 -8.70
C LYS A 93 20.66 -1.75 -10.01
N ASP A 94 20.33 -2.48 -11.06
CA ASP A 94 20.91 -2.32 -12.40
C ASP A 94 20.22 -1.22 -13.23
N GLY A 95 19.12 -0.64 -12.72
CA GLY A 95 18.36 0.41 -13.38
C GLY A 95 19.09 1.76 -13.49
N PRO A 96 18.54 2.72 -14.26
CA PRO A 96 19.16 4.03 -14.49
C PRO A 96 18.99 5.01 -13.31
N ALA A 97 18.18 4.68 -12.30
CA ALA A 97 17.91 5.55 -11.16
C ALA A 97 19.18 5.88 -10.33
N SER A 98 19.16 7.01 -9.62
CA SER A 98 20.24 7.40 -8.71
C SER A 98 20.39 6.39 -7.56
N GLN A 99 21.56 6.34 -6.90
CA GLN A 99 21.75 5.44 -5.75
C GLN A 99 20.79 5.73 -4.59
N ASN A 100 20.42 7.00 -4.39
CA ASN A 100 19.46 7.40 -3.38
C ASN A 100 18.06 6.89 -3.71
N ASP A 101 17.65 7.02 -4.97
CA ASP A 101 16.33 6.55 -5.42
C ASP A 101 16.24 5.03 -5.45
N LYS A 102 17.32 4.34 -5.85
CA LYS A 102 17.46 2.87 -5.70
C LYS A 102 17.30 2.45 -4.25
N SER A 103 17.97 3.13 -3.33
CA SER A 103 17.87 2.83 -1.90
C SER A 103 16.47 3.08 -1.34
N ALA A 104 15.76 4.11 -1.81
CA ALA A 104 14.36 4.35 -1.44
C ALA A 104 13.45 3.22 -1.94
N MET A 105 13.52 2.87 -3.23
CA MET A 105 12.75 1.76 -3.79
C MET A 105 13.02 0.43 -3.07
N ILE A 106 14.28 0.12 -2.75
CA ILE A 106 14.64 -1.14 -2.10
C ILE A 106 14.06 -1.26 -0.68
N LYS A 107 13.89 -0.13 0.03
CA LYS A 107 13.20 -0.12 1.33
C LYS A 107 11.73 -0.48 1.17
N ASP A 108 11.04 0.17 0.24
CA ASP A 108 9.61 -0.04 0.01
C ASP A 108 9.28 -1.26 -0.83
N LEU A 109 10.29 -1.94 -1.40
CA LEU A 109 10.08 -3.14 -2.21
C LEU A 109 9.42 -4.28 -1.41
N LEU A 110 9.61 -4.33 -0.09
CA LEU A 110 8.91 -5.28 0.77
C LEU A 110 7.38 -5.16 0.68
N LEU A 111 6.87 -3.95 0.42
CA LEU A 111 5.44 -3.69 0.24
C LEU A 111 4.97 -4.29 -1.09
N VAL A 112 5.76 -4.10 -2.14
CA VAL A 112 5.53 -4.66 -3.48
C VAL A 112 5.57 -6.19 -3.44
N GLU A 113 6.58 -6.79 -2.80
CA GLU A 113 6.72 -8.24 -2.64
C GLU A 113 5.48 -8.83 -1.94
N ALA A 114 5.01 -8.19 -0.86
CA ALA A 114 3.79 -8.60 -0.18
C ALA A 114 2.53 -8.43 -1.06
N ALA A 115 2.50 -7.42 -1.92
CA ALA A 115 1.39 -7.17 -2.83
C ALA A 115 1.34 -8.22 -3.94
N ILE A 116 2.48 -8.56 -4.55
CA ILE A 116 2.61 -9.62 -5.57
C ILE A 116 2.13 -10.97 -5.03
N ALA A 117 2.46 -11.29 -3.77
CA ALA A 117 2.03 -12.51 -3.12
C ALA A 117 0.52 -12.55 -2.78
N THR A 118 -0.21 -11.45 -3.02
CA THR A 118 -1.63 -11.33 -2.67
C THR A 118 -2.47 -10.77 -3.82
N ASP A 119 -3.05 -9.59 -3.67
CA ASP A 119 -4.00 -9.01 -4.63
C ASP A 119 -3.39 -7.80 -5.36
N GLU A 120 -2.06 -7.63 -5.32
CA GLU A 120 -1.31 -6.60 -6.07
C GLU A 120 -1.67 -5.16 -5.69
N ARG A 121 -2.11 -4.92 -4.45
CA ARG A 121 -2.59 -3.60 -3.98
C ARG A 121 -1.75 -3.08 -2.81
N VAL A 122 -1.15 -1.90 -3.01
CA VAL A 122 -0.39 -1.15 -2.00
C VAL A 122 -1.10 0.17 -1.69
N ILE A 123 -1.23 0.47 -0.39
CA ILE A 123 -1.70 1.75 0.13
C ILE A 123 -0.55 2.41 0.90
N ALA A 124 -0.04 3.53 0.40
CA ALA A 124 1.10 4.24 1.00
C ALA A 124 1.01 5.75 0.71
N LEU A 125 1.70 6.58 1.52
CA LEU A 125 1.72 8.03 1.34
C LEU A 125 2.89 8.54 0.49
N ASP A 126 3.84 7.69 0.14
CA ASP A 126 5.06 8.10 -0.56
C ASP A 126 4.85 8.16 -2.08
N ASP A 127 4.38 9.32 -2.55
CA ASP A 127 4.20 9.61 -3.98
C ASP A 127 5.54 9.63 -4.73
N LYS A 128 6.66 9.93 -4.06
CA LYS A 128 7.99 9.92 -4.68
C LYS A 128 8.38 8.50 -5.04
N VAL A 129 8.29 7.57 -4.09
CA VAL A 129 8.60 6.16 -4.31
C VAL A 129 7.64 5.53 -5.32
N GLN A 130 6.35 5.89 -5.28
CA GLN A 130 5.39 5.50 -6.31
C GLN A 130 5.87 5.92 -7.70
N THR A 131 6.29 7.18 -7.87
CA THR A 131 6.81 7.69 -9.15
C THR A 131 8.01 6.90 -9.64
N LEU A 132 8.94 6.55 -8.75
CA LEU A 132 10.10 5.71 -9.10
C LEU A 132 9.67 4.32 -9.58
N PHE A 133 8.72 3.68 -8.89
CA PHE A 133 8.19 2.40 -9.33
C PHE A 133 7.38 2.47 -10.63
N ILE A 134 6.67 3.59 -10.88
CA ILE A 134 5.99 3.84 -12.17
C ILE A 134 7.01 3.81 -13.31
N VAL A 135 8.12 4.54 -13.18
CA VAL A 135 9.18 4.59 -14.19
C VAL A 135 9.79 3.20 -14.39
N GLU A 136 10.15 2.51 -13.30
CA GLU A 136 10.76 1.18 -13.38
C GLU A 136 9.80 0.10 -13.91
N SER A 137 8.48 0.28 -13.79
CA SER A 137 7.48 -0.66 -14.32
C SER A 137 7.51 -0.79 -15.85
N LYS A 138 8.03 0.22 -16.57
CA LYS A 138 8.26 0.15 -18.03
C LYS A 138 9.20 -1.01 -18.37
N ARG A 139 10.21 -1.25 -17.53
CA ARG A 139 11.23 -2.30 -17.70
C ARG A 139 10.96 -3.56 -16.89
N ILE A 140 10.50 -3.43 -15.64
CA ILE A 140 10.31 -4.54 -14.70
C ILE A 140 8.85 -5.02 -14.75
N ALA A 141 8.61 -6.12 -15.47
CA ALA A 141 7.27 -6.64 -15.70
C ALA A 141 6.49 -6.95 -14.41
N ALA A 142 7.18 -7.41 -13.35
CA ALA A 142 6.56 -7.72 -12.06
C ALA A 142 5.88 -6.51 -11.38
N LEU A 143 6.33 -5.28 -11.68
CA LEU A 143 5.75 -4.06 -11.10
C LEU A 143 4.47 -3.63 -11.81
N ARG A 144 4.25 -4.05 -13.06
CA ARG A 144 3.23 -3.46 -13.94
C ARG A 144 1.80 -3.55 -13.41
N ARG A 145 1.48 -4.65 -12.72
CA ARG A 145 0.12 -4.90 -12.21
C ARG A 145 -0.15 -4.31 -10.83
N ILE A 146 0.89 -3.81 -10.15
CA ILE A 146 0.74 -3.26 -8.81
C ILE A 146 -0.15 -2.02 -8.88
N VAL A 147 -1.29 -2.10 -8.22
CA VAL A 147 -2.14 -0.95 -7.90
C VAL A 147 -1.53 -0.27 -6.68
N TRP A 148 -1.10 0.98 -6.85
CA TRP A 148 -0.53 1.78 -5.76
C TRP A 148 -1.38 3.02 -5.59
N ILE A 149 -1.95 3.22 -4.40
CA ILE A 149 -2.80 4.38 -4.11
C ILE A 149 -2.37 5.07 -2.83
N ASN A 150 -2.19 6.39 -2.93
CA ASN A 150 -2.16 7.29 -1.81
C ASN A 150 -3.57 7.83 -1.52
N PRO A 151 -4.19 7.50 -0.38
CA PRO A 151 -5.56 7.91 -0.08
C PRO A 151 -5.71 9.41 0.21
N VAL A 152 -4.61 10.14 0.33
CA VAL A 152 -4.60 11.59 0.57
C VAL A 152 -4.57 12.35 -0.74
N SER A 153 -3.67 12.00 -1.66
CA SER A 153 -3.57 12.64 -2.97
C SER A 153 -4.60 12.09 -3.98
N ASN A 154 -5.07 10.84 -3.81
CA ASN A 154 -6.08 10.21 -4.65
C ASN A 154 -7.20 9.56 -3.80
N SER A 155 -7.95 10.40 -3.08
CA SER A 155 -9.04 9.95 -2.21
C SER A 155 -10.20 9.29 -2.97
N ALA A 156 -10.56 9.81 -4.14
CA ALA A 156 -11.61 9.24 -5.00
C ALA A 156 -11.24 7.83 -5.47
N GLY A 157 -10.01 7.64 -5.97
CA GLY A 157 -9.52 6.34 -6.39
C GLY A 157 -9.37 5.36 -5.23
N ALA A 158 -8.93 5.83 -4.06
CA ALA A 158 -8.89 5.02 -2.86
C ALA A 158 -10.27 4.49 -2.46
N MET A 159 -11.32 5.31 -2.55
CA MET A 159 -12.69 4.87 -2.27
C MET A 159 -13.23 3.92 -3.33
N ALA A 160 -12.98 4.20 -4.60
CA ALA A 160 -13.38 3.34 -5.72
C ALA A 160 -12.71 1.95 -5.66
N LEU A 161 -11.43 1.91 -5.25
CA LEU A 161 -10.70 0.66 -4.97
C LEU A 161 -11.39 -0.18 -3.88
N LEU A 162 -11.89 0.46 -2.82
CA LEU A 162 -12.59 -0.27 -1.76
C LEU A 162 -14.01 -0.70 -2.20
N ASN A 163 -14.67 0.07 -3.05
CA ASN A 163 -15.96 -0.31 -3.61
C ASN A 163 -15.86 -1.45 -4.64
N GLY A 164 -14.65 -1.76 -5.13
CA GLY A 164 -14.42 -2.78 -6.15
C GLY A 164 -14.87 -2.35 -7.54
N GLU A 165 -14.76 -1.06 -7.85
CA GLU A 165 -15.12 -0.51 -9.16
C GLU A 165 -14.18 -1.04 -10.25
N GLU A 166 -14.68 -1.35 -11.45
CA GLU A 166 -13.91 -2.06 -12.49
C GLU A 166 -12.67 -1.33 -13.00
N CYS A 167 -12.56 -0.01 -12.74
CA CYS A 167 -11.49 0.83 -13.21
C CYS A 167 -10.19 0.76 -12.39
N GLU A 168 -10.03 -0.18 -11.44
CA GLU A 168 -8.85 -0.22 -10.55
C GLU A 168 -7.51 -0.28 -11.29
N ARG A 169 -7.51 -0.86 -12.50
CA ARG A 169 -6.31 -1.00 -13.34
C ARG A 169 -5.72 0.34 -13.78
N GLN A 170 -6.50 1.42 -13.77
CA GLN A 170 -5.99 2.76 -14.09
C GLN A 170 -4.97 3.26 -13.04
N TRP A 171 -5.04 2.74 -11.81
CA TRP A 171 -4.08 3.05 -10.74
C TRP A 171 -2.94 2.02 -10.66
N SER A 172 -2.81 1.16 -11.67
CA SER A 172 -1.63 0.29 -11.77
C SER A 172 -0.40 1.11 -12.19
N LEU A 173 0.77 0.73 -11.68
CA LEU A 173 2.02 1.41 -11.99
C LEU A 173 2.26 1.53 -13.52
N ALA A 174 1.90 0.49 -14.28
CA ALA A 174 2.03 0.53 -15.74
C ALA A 174 1.04 1.50 -16.41
N ALA A 175 -0.21 1.55 -15.95
CA ALA A 175 -1.21 2.47 -16.51
C ALA A 175 -0.81 3.93 -16.26
N MET A 176 -0.38 4.24 -15.03
CA MET A 176 0.13 5.57 -14.68
C MET A 176 1.40 5.95 -15.46
N SER A 177 2.20 4.96 -15.89
CA SER A 177 3.42 5.20 -16.67
C SER A 177 3.16 5.67 -18.10
N ASN A 178 1.96 5.42 -18.63
CA ASN A 178 1.55 5.86 -19.98
C ASN A 178 1.06 7.30 -20.00
N GLU A 179 0.79 7.89 -18.83
CA GLU A 179 0.37 9.29 -18.65
C GLU A 179 1.57 10.23 -18.40
N MET A 180 2.78 9.67 -18.25
CA MET A 180 4.06 10.36 -18.02
C MET A 180 4.99 10.28 -19.23
#